data_AF-A0AAU4GBT4-F1
#
_entry.id   AF-A0AAU4GBT4-F1
#
_cell.length_a   1.000
_cell.length_b   1.000
_cell.length_c   1.000
_cell.angle_alpha   90.00
_cell.angle_beta   90.00
_cell.angle_gamma   90.00
#
_symmetry.space_group_name_H-M   'P 1'
#
loop_
_entity.id
_entity.type
_entity.pdbx_description
1 polymer ?
#
loop_
_entity_poly.entity_id
_entity_poly.type
_entity_poly.pdbx_seq_one_letter_code
_entity_poly.pdbx_strand_id
1 'polypeptide(L)'
;MVHQGKEFGVDLYELEKVAKVDFPVVSADYGDAIGSCDRVRGDIAQAMQRPEQFGGDGLGPVYQAYLDLHDAVTGFLKETKNNLDDTATALDKAARYYAGTDHAASDELNRRARLDSELNGKI
;
A
#
# COMPACT_ATOMS: atom_id res chain seq x y z
N MET A 1 -35.85 -13.94 -5.52
CA MET A 1 -34.39 -14.18 -5.45
C MET A 1 -33.99 -13.98 -4.01
N VAL A 2 -33.42 -15.01 -3.37
CA VAL A 2 -32.94 -14.90 -1.99
C VAL A 2 -31.68 -14.05 -2.01
N HIS A 3 -31.76 -12.82 -1.51
CA HIS A 3 -30.61 -11.96 -1.31
C HIS A 3 -29.74 -12.61 -0.23
N GLN A 4 -28.85 -13.51 -0.64
CA GLN A 4 -27.74 -13.96 0.22
C GLN A 4 -26.96 -12.69 0.56
N GLY A 5 -26.71 -12.40 1.85
CA GLY A 5 -26.18 -11.13 2.38
C GLY A 5 -24.86 -10.58 1.81
N LYS A 6 -24.39 -11.09 0.67
CA LYS A 6 -23.31 -10.57 -0.18
C LYS A 6 -23.43 -9.08 -0.51
N GLU A 7 -24.63 -8.53 -0.66
CA GLU A 7 -24.83 -7.10 -0.93
C GLU A 7 -24.48 -6.19 0.28
N PHE A 8 -24.38 -6.76 1.48
CA PHE A 8 -24.12 -6.01 2.71
C PHE A 8 -22.73 -6.27 3.31
N GLY A 9 -21.95 -7.18 2.73
CA GLY A 9 -20.62 -7.57 3.22
C GLY A 9 -19.50 -7.04 2.34
N VAL A 10 -18.45 -6.52 2.98
CA VAL A 10 -17.16 -6.28 2.33
C VAL A 10 -16.57 -7.61 1.86
N ASP A 11 -16.06 -7.68 0.63
CA ASP A 11 -15.36 -8.87 0.14
C ASP A 11 -14.00 -9.00 0.85
N LEU A 12 -13.99 -9.77 1.93
CA LEU A 12 -12.80 -9.97 2.76
C LEU A 12 -11.67 -10.65 1.99
N TYR A 13 -11.99 -11.50 1.02
CA TYR A 13 -10.97 -12.17 0.21
C TYR A 13 -10.25 -11.16 -0.69
N GLU A 14 -10.97 -10.26 -1.34
CA GLU A 14 -10.35 -9.22 -2.15
C GLU A 14 -9.55 -8.23 -1.30
N LEU A 15 -10.01 -7.87 -0.09
CA LEU A 15 -9.20 -7.06 0.83
C LEU A 15 -7.90 -7.76 1.23
N GLU A 16 -7.96 -9.05 1.58
CA GLU A 16 -6.77 -9.82 1.93
C GLU A 16 -5.81 -9.96 0.74
N LYS A 17 -6.34 -10.17 -0.47
CA LYS A 17 -5.53 -10.27 -1.69
C LYS A 17 -4.79 -8.96 -1.96
N VAL A 18 -5.49 -7.82 -1.91
CA VAL A 18 -4.87 -6.51 -2.09
C VAL A 18 -3.79 -6.27 -1.03
N ALA A 19 -4.09 -6.59 0.24
CA ALA A 19 -3.17 -6.40 1.34
C ALA A 19 -1.91 -7.27 1.26
N LYS A 20 -2.04 -8.55 0.88
CA LYS A 20 -0.95 -9.54 0.96
C LYS A 20 -0.20 -9.70 -0.36
N VAL A 21 -0.80 -9.30 -1.48
CA VAL A 21 -0.24 -9.52 -2.82
C VAL A 21 -0.12 -8.23 -3.59
N ASP A 22 -1.23 -7.55 -3.90
CA ASP A 22 -1.21 -6.50 -4.92
C ASP A 22 -0.40 -5.26 -4.48
N PHE A 23 -0.65 -4.74 -3.27
CA PHE A 23 0.10 -3.59 -2.76
C PHE A 23 1.57 -3.89 -2.46
N PRO A 24 1.93 -5.04 -1.84
CA PRO A 24 3.33 -5.41 -1.68
C PRO A 24 4.10 -5.51 -3.01
N VAL A 25 3.47 -6.05 -4.07
CA VAL A 25 4.11 -6.11 -5.40
C VAL A 25 4.39 -4.71 -5.94
N VAL A 26 3.39 -3.82 -5.91
CA VAL A 26 3.58 -2.45 -6.39
C VAL A 26 4.60 -1.69 -5.52
N SER A 27 4.56 -1.87 -4.20
CA SER A 27 5.54 -1.28 -3.27
C SER A 27 6.98 -1.72 -3.57
N ALA A 28 7.17 -2.97 -3.99
CA ALA A 28 8.48 -3.47 -4.43
C ALA A 28 8.97 -2.74 -5.69
N ASP A 29 8.09 -2.51 -6.68
CA ASP A 29 8.44 -1.73 -7.88
C ASP A 29 8.90 -0.30 -7.53
N TYR A 30 8.23 0.36 -6.57
CA TYR A 30 8.69 1.64 -6.04
C TYR A 30 10.05 1.53 -5.33
N GLY A 31 10.29 0.44 -4.60
CA GLY A 31 11.59 0.14 -4.00
C GLY A 31 12.72 0.07 -5.02
N ASP A 32 12.49 -0.61 -6.15
CA ASP A 32 13.46 -0.72 -7.24
C ASP A 32 13.70 0.63 -7.94
N ALA A 33 12.65 1.42 -8.11
CA ALA A 33 12.76 2.78 -8.63
C ALA A 33 13.59 3.69 -7.72
N ILE A 34 13.35 3.66 -6.40
CA ILE A 34 14.13 4.39 -5.39
C ILE A 34 15.60 3.97 -5.45
N GLY A 35 15.88 2.66 -5.47
CA GLY A 35 17.25 2.14 -5.57
C GLY A 35 17.95 2.56 -6.87
N SER A 36 17.20 2.75 -7.95
CA SER A 36 17.74 3.28 -9.21
C SER A 36 18.05 4.77 -9.12
N CYS A 37 17.19 5.57 -8.48
CA CYS A 37 17.46 6.97 -8.18
C CYS A 37 18.72 7.13 -7.31
N ASP A 38 18.81 6.39 -6.21
CA ASP A 38 19.95 6.47 -5.28
C ASP A 38 21.28 6.15 -5.97
N ARG A 39 21.30 5.17 -6.90
CA ARG A 39 22.47 4.88 -7.73
C ARG A 39 22.86 6.04 -8.63
N VAL A 40 21.90 6.62 -9.37
CA VAL A 40 22.15 7.77 -10.25
C VAL A 40 22.69 8.95 -9.45
N ARG A 41 22.16 9.19 -8.24
CA ARG A 41 22.64 10.27 -7.35
C ARG A 41 24.11 10.12 -6.99
N GLY A 42 24.61 8.89 -6.81
CA GLY A 42 26.01 8.62 -6.52
C GLY A 42 26.95 9.04 -7.66
N ASP A 43 26.52 8.87 -8.91
CA ASP A 43 27.36 9.02 -10.10
C ASP A 43 27.17 10.38 -10.81
N ILE A 44 26.11 11.13 -10.48
CA ILE A 44 25.70 12.31 -11.26
C ILE A 44 26.74 13.42 -11.30
N ALA A 45 27.49 13.63 -10.22
CA ALA A 45 28.55 14.64 -10.19
C ALA A 45 29.62 14.37 -11.25
N GLN A 46 30.00 13.10 -11.43
CA GLN A 46 30.95 12.69 -12.47
C GLN A 46 30.35 12.86 -13.87
N ALA A 47 29.09 12.48 -14.06
CA ALA A 47 28.40 12.59 -15.35
C ALA A 47 28.18 14.05 -15.80
N MET A 48 28.07 14.99 -14.85
CA MET A 48 27.86 16.41 -15.13
C MET A 48 29.14 17.24 -15.19
N GLN A 49 30.32 16.61 -15.04
CA GLN A 49 31.60 17.28 -15.18
C GLN A 49 31.71 17.92 -16.56
N ARG A 50 32.06 19.21 -16.57
CA ARG A 50 32.22 19.97 -17.81
C ARG A 50 33.22 21.11 -17.65
N PRO A 51 33.83 21.58 -18.76
CA PRO A 51 34.70 22.74 -18.71
C PRO A 51 34.00 24.02 -18.22
N GLU A 52 34.69 24.83 -17.42
CA GLU A 52 34.16 26.06 -16.81
C GLU A 52 33.65 27.09 -17.83
N GLN A 53 34.13 27.05 -19.08
CA GLN A 53 33.67 27.90 -20.18
C GLN A 53 32.17 27.75 -20.48
N PHE A 54 31.53 26.66 -20.02
CA PHE A 54 30.10 26.44 -20.11
C PHE A 54 29.30 26.99 -18.91
N GLY A 55 29.97 27.68 -17.98
CA GLY A 55 29.38 28.29 -16.79
C GLY A 55 29.03 27.30 -15.69
N GLY A 56 28.72 27.81 -14.49
CA GLY A 56 28.27 27.01 -13.33
C GLY A 56 29.33 26.08 -12.74
N ASP A 57 30.58 26.55 -12.68
CA ASP A 57 31.75 25.79 -12.20
C ASP A 57 31.94 24.45 -12.92
N GLY A 58 32.74 23.54 -12.36
CA GLY A 58 33.08 22.25 -12.98
C GLY A 58 31.91 21.27 -13.15
N LEU A 59 30.73 21.57 -12.59
CA LEU A 59 29.53 20.71 -12.65
C LEU A 59 28.40 21.31 -13.49
N GLY A 60 28.55 22.56 -13.91
CA GLY A 60 27.58 23.32 -14.68
C GLY A 60 26.39 23.87 -13.89
N PRO A 61 25.65 24.80 -14.52
CA PRO A 61 24.65 25.62 -13.83
C PRO A 61 23.38 24.84 -13.45
N VAL A 62 23.18 23.65 -14.02
CA VAL A 62 21.98 22.82 -13.81
C VAL A 62 22.14 21.79 -12.70
N TYR A 63 23.36 21.62 -12.16
CA TYR A 63 23.65 20.57 -11.19
C TYR A 63 22.75 20.66 -9.95
N GLN A 64 22.65 21.84 -9.35
CA GLN A 64 21.81 22.04 -8.16
C GLN A 64 20.32 21.83 -8.48
N ALA A 65 19.84 22.39 -9.59
CA ALA A 65 18.44 22.21 -10.00
C ALA A 65 18.10 20.73 -10.27
N TYR A 66 19.06 19.96 -10.78
CA TYR A 66 18.91 18.50 -10.90
C TYR A 66 18.81 17.83 -9.53
N LEU A 67 19.68 18.18 -8.57
CA LEU A 67 19.63 17.60 -7.22
C LEU A 67 18.30 17.91 -6.53
N ASP A 68 17.80 19.14 -6.65
CA ASP A 68 16.52 19.53 -6.04
C ASP A 68 15.35 18.73 -6.66
N LEU A 69 15.34 18.58 -7.99
CA LEU A 69 14.35 17.76 -8.68
C LEU A 69 14.47 16.28 -8.29
N HIS A 70 15.69 15.76 -8.22
CA HIS A 70 15.97 14.39 -7.83
C HIS A 70 15.43 14.08 -6.43
N ASP A 71 15.65 14.99 -5.49
CA ASP A 71 15.21 14.87 -4.10
C ASP A 71 13.69 14.91 -4.00
N ALA A 72 13.04 15.82 -4.74
CA ALA A 72 11.58 15.90 -4.80
C ALA A 72 10.96 14.62 -5.36
N VAL A 73 11.46 14.12 -6.50
CA VAL A 73 10.96 12.89 -7.13
C VAL A 73 11.18 11.69 -6.21
N THR A 74 12.38 11.54 -5.64
CA THR A 74 12.70 10.44 -4.73
C THR A 74 11.87 10.50 -3.45
N GLY A 75 11.55 11.72 -2.97
CA GLY A 75 10.60 11.94 -1.88
C GLY A 75 9.22 11.37 -2.18
N PHE A 76 8.63 11.74 -3.33
CA PHE A 76 7.32 11.21 -3.73
C PHE A 76 7.31 9.69 -3.92
N LEU A 77 8.39 9.09 -4.45
CA LEU A 77 8.49 7.63 -4.58
C LEU A 77 8.47 6.96 -3.19
N LYS A 78 9.25 7.49 -2.24
CA LYS A 78 9.31 6.98 -0.86
C LYS A 78 7.96 7.12 -0.14
N GLU A 79 7.33 8.28 -0.23
CA GLU A 79 6.01 8.52 0.34
C GLU A 79 4.95 7.59 -0.25
N THR A 80 4.94 7.41 -1.57
CA THR A 80 3.99 6.52 -2.25
C THR A 80 4.19 5.07 -1.81
N LYS A 81 5.44 4.61 -1.75
CA LYS A 81 5.77 3.28 -1.24
C LYS A 81 5.24 3.08 0.18
N ASN A 82 5.52 4.01 1.09
CA ASN A 82 5.09 3.92 2.48
C ASN A 82 3.55 3.90 2.57
N ASN A 83 2.87 4.73 1.78
CA ASN A 83 1.41 4.74 1.74
C ASN A 83 0.82 3.40 1.28
N LEU A 84 1.46 2.72 0.32
CA LEU A 84 1.06 1.37 -0.12
C LEU A 84 1.24 0.35 1.01
N ASP A 85 2.39 0.36 1.69
CA ASP A 85 2.69 -0.54 2.81
C ASP A 85 1.74 -0.34 4.00
N ASP A 86 1.46 0.92 4.34
CA ASP A 86 0.54 1.28 5.42
C ASP A 86 -0.90 0.90 5.08
N THR A 87 -1.33 1.13 3.83
CA THR A 87 -2.66 0.74 3.38
C THR A 87 -2.80 -0.77 3.35
N ALA A 88 -1.78 -1.52 2.89
CA ALA A 88 -1.77 -2.98 2.95
C ALA A 88 -1.96 -3.49 4.39
N THR A 89 -1.22 -2.90 5.34
CA THR A 89 -1.34 -3.21 6.76
C THR A 89 -2.74 -2.91 7.30
N ALA A 90 -3.33 -1.77 6.92
CA ALA A 90 -4.67 -1.39 7.33
C ALA A 90 -5.74 -2.34 6.78
N LEU A 91 -5.60 -2.76 5.52
CA LEU A 91 -6.51 -3.70 4.86
C LEU A 91 -6.46 -5.10 5.49
N ASP A 92 -5.27 -5.63 5.78
CA ASP A 92 -5.13 -6.92 6.49
C ASP A 92 -5.78 -6.86 7.89
N LYS A 93 -5.59 -5.77 8.63
CA LYS A 93 -6.27 -5.56 9.92
C LYS A 93 -7.79 -5.47 9.77
N ALA A 94 -8.27 -4.74 8.78
CA ALA A 94 -9.71 -4.61 8.51
C ALA A 94 -10.34 -5.95 8.16
N ALA A 95 -9.71 -6.74 7.28
CA ALA A 95 -10.20 -8.06 6.90
C ALA A 95 -10.32 -8.99 8.10
N ARG A 96 -9.31 -9.05 8.97
CA ARG A 96 -9.34 -9.85 10.22
C ARG A 96 -10.41 -9.38 11.19
N TYR A 97 -10.58 -8.06 11.33
CA TYR A 97 -11.58 -7.49 12.23
C TYR A 97 -13.01 -7.83 11.78
N TYR A 98 -13.31 -7.67 10.49
CA TYR A 98 -14.62 -8.04 9.95
C TYR A 98 -14.86 -9.54 10.05
N ALA A 99 -13.89 -10.38 9.69
CA ALA A 99 -14.01 -11.83 9.84
C ALA A 99 -14.32 -12.25 11.29
N GLY A 100 -13.64 -11.65 12.27
CA GLY A 100 -13.89 -11.91 13.69
C GLY A 100 -15.27 -11.44 14.15
N THR A 101 -15.74 -10.29 13.66
CA THR A 101 -17.06 -9.74 13.99
C THR A 101 -18.18 -10.61 13.41
N ASP A 102 -18.03 -11.07 12.17
CA ASP A 102 -18.99 -11.95 11.51
C ASP A 102 -19.07 -13.31 12.22
N HIS A 103 -17.92 -13.86 12.65
CA HIS A 103 -17.90 -15.08 13.45
C HIS A 103 -18.63 -14.88 14.79
N ALA A 104 -18.35 -13.80 15.52
CA ALA A 104 -19.01 -13.51 16.79
C ALA A 104 -20.52 -13.32 16.63
N ALA A 105 -20.96 -12.67 15.55
CA ALA A 105 -22.37 -12.51 15.22
C ALA A 105 -23.04 -13.86 14.91
N SER A 106 -22.35 -14.74 14.16
CA SER A 106 -22.83 -16.09 13.88
C SER A 106 -22.99 -16.92 15.16
N ASP A 107 -22.00 -16.87 16.06
CA ASP A 107 -22.07 -17.57 17.36
C ASP A 107 -23.23 -17.07 18.21
N GLU A 108 -23.45 -15.75 18.26
CA GLU A 108 -24.56 -15.15 19.01
C GLU A 108 -25.92 -15.52 18.39
N LEU A 109 -26.04 -15.55 17.07
CA LEU A 109 -27.25 -16.00 16.38
C LEU A 109 -27.55 -17.47 16.70
N ASN A 110 -26.52 -18.33 16.61
CA ASN A 110 -26.63 -19.75 16.95
C ASN A 110 -27.03 -19.95 18.42
N ARG A 111 -26.47 -19.15 19.34
CA ARG A 111 -26.83 -19.16 20.76
C ARG A 111 -28.30 -18.79 20.97
N ARG A 112 -28.78 -17.72 20.33
CA ARG A 112 -30.18 -17.27 20.41
C ARG A 112 -31.14 -18.32 19.88
N ALA A 113 -30.88 -18.86 18.68
CA ALA A 113 -31.75 -19.87 18.08
C ALA A 113 -31.89 -21.16 18.91
N ARG A 114 -30.87 -21.53 19.70
CA ARG A 114 -30.94 -22.66 20.64
C ARG A 114 -31.74 -22.35 21.90
N LEU A 115 -31.75 -21.10 22.35
CA LEU A 115 -32.41 -20.66 23.58
C LEU A 115 -33.85 -20.16 23.32
N ASP A 116 -34.19 -19.89 22.06
CA ASP A 116 -35.50 -19.39 21.66
C ASP A 116 -36.52 -20.53 21.56
N SER A 117 -37.54 -20.46 22.43
CA SER A 117 -38.63 -21.42 22.49
C SER A 117 -39.51 -21.44 21.25
N GLU A 118 -39.52 -20.35 20.46
CA GLU A 118 -40.27 -20.29 19.19
C GLU A 118 -39.51 -20.96 18.04
N LEU A 119 -38.17 -20.99 18.09
CA LEU A 119 -37.31 -21.56 17.05
C LEU A 119 -36.93 -23.04 17.30
N ASN A 120 -37.09 -23.56 18.52
CA ASN A 120 -36.90 -24.98 18.86
C ASN A 120 -35.57 -25.60 18.35
N GLY A 121 -34.51 -24.79 18.21
CA GLY A 121 -33.21 -25.23 17.70
C GLY A 121 -33.14 -25.50 16.18
N LYS A 122 -34.13 -25.07 15.39
CA LYS A 122 -34.05 -25.08 13.92
C LYS A 122 -33.48 -23.76 13.42
N ILE A 123 -32.26 -23.82 12.88
CA ILE A 123 -31.67 -22.78 12.03
C ILE A 123 -31.66 -23.34 10.60
#